data_AF-A0A969G2P0-F1
#
_entry.id   AF-A0A969G2P0-F1
#
_cell.length_a   1.000
_cell.length_b   1.000
_cell.length_c   1.000
_cell.angle_alpha   90.00
_cell.angle_beta   90.00
_cell.angle_gamma   90.00
#
_symmetry.space_group_name_H-M   'P 1'
#
loop_
_entity.id
_entity.type
_entity.pdbx_description
1 polymer ?
#
loop_
_entity_poly.entity_id
_entity_poly.type
_entity_poly.pdbx_seq_one_letter_code
_entity_poly.pdbx_strand_id
1 'polypeptide(L)'
;MSDLQTSFEFYRDLGFELTAEQHGNGAKHYSFSVGDITFEIYPAKNGAVSRIRLGIKVSASSKLVEFLGAEERKLLRDPDGNVLELRRF
;
A
#
# COMPACT_ATOMS: atom_id res chain seq x y z
N MET A 1 -6.15 15.62 -5.45
CA MET A 1 -6.01 15.70 -3.99
C MET A 1 -5.89 14.28 -3.48
N SER A 2 -5.02 14.03 -2.52
CA SER A 2 -4.93 12.72 -1.86
C SER A 2 -6.23 12.47 -1.08
N ASP A 3 -6.77 11.26 -1.22
CA ASP A 3 -7.92 10.79 -0.48
C ASP A 3 -7.55 9.51 0.28
N LEU A 4 -7.72 9.56 1.60
CA LEU A 4 -7.32 8.50 2.50
C LEU A 4 -8.20 7.26 2.32
N GLN A 5 -9.48 7.44 1.99
CA GLN A 5 -10.40 6.33 1.76
C GLN A 5 -10.06 5.57 0.47
N THR A 6 -9.77 6.30 -0.61
CA THR A 6 -9.31 5.68 -1.87
C THR A 6 -8.01 4.90 -1.67
N SER A 7 -7.08 5.42 -0.85
CA SER A 7 -5.86 4.69 -0.48
C SER A 7 -6.16 3.44 0.32
N PHE A 8 -7.05 3.50 1.31
CA PHE A 8 -7.49 2.33 2.07
C PHE A 8 -8.02 1.22 1.15
N GLU A 9 -8.91 1.56 0.21
CA GLU A 9 -9.49 0.59 -0.73
C GLU A 9 -8.42 -0.06 -1.59
N PHE A 10 -7.48 0.72 -2.11
CA PHE A 10 -6.37 0.19 -2.91
C PHE A 10 -5.55 -0.86 -2.15
N TYR A 11 -5.08 -0.55 -0.93
CA TYR A 11 -4.26 -1.48 -0.16
C TYR A 11 -5.07 -2.66 0.39
N ARG A 12 -6.34 -2.46 0.73
CA ARG A 12 -7.26 -3.54 1.14
C ARG A 12 -7.46 -4.52 -0.01
N ASP A 13 -7.68 -4.03 -1.22
CA ASP A 13 -7.95 -4.87 -2.39
C ASP A 13 -6.70 -5.65 -2.82
N LEU A 14 -5.49 -5.16 -2.49
CA LEU A 14 -4.24 -5.92 -2.57
C LEU A 14 -4.15 -7.06 -1.52
N GLY A 15 -5.09 -7.11 -0.57
CA GLY A 15 -5.16 -8.15 0.46
C GLY A 15 -4.46 -7.80 1.77
N PHE A 16 -4.08 -6.53 1.98
CA PHE A 16 -3.56 -6.08 3.28
C PHE A 16 -4.72 -5.87 4.26
N GLU A 17 -4.50 -6.28 5.51
CA GLU A 17 -5.42 -6.02 6.61
C GLU A 17 -5.07 -4.68 7.26
N LEU A 18 -5.84 -3.65 6.94
CA LEU A 18 -5.60 -2.30 7.45
C LEU A 18 -6.36 -2.04 8.75
N THR A 19 -5.69 -1.41 9.70
CA THR A 19 -6.29 -0.91 10.95
C THR A 19 -6.40 0.61 10.88
N ALA A 20 -7.54 1.16 11.30
CA ALA A 20 -7.69 2.59 11.46
C ALA A 20 -7.06 3.02 12.80
N GLU A 21 -6.17 4.00 12.75
CA GLU A 21 -5.40 4.44 13.91
C GLU A 21 -5.42 5.97 14.08
N GLN A 22 -5.20 6.40 15.32
CA GLN A 22 -5.02 7.80 15.69
C GLN A 22 -4.17 7.90 16.96
N HIS A 23 -3.00 8.50 16.86
CA HIS A 23 -2.12 8.70 18.01
C HIS A 23 -2.37 10.08 18.64
N GLY A 24 -2.93 10.10 19.85
CA GLY A 24 -3.27 11.35 20.54
C GLY A 24 -4.10 12.29 19.67
N ASN A 25 -3.63 13.52 19.48
CA ASN A 25 -4.28 14.51 18.60
C ASN A 25 -3.77 14.48 17.15
N GLY A 26 -3.05 13.44 16.75
CA GLY A 26 -2.58 13.23 15.40
C GLY A 26 -3.71 13.00 14.40
N ALA A 27 -3.37 13.01 13.11
CA ALA A 27 -4.31 12.69 12.05
C ALA A 27 -4.74 11.22 12.13
N LYS A 28 -6.03 10.97 11.85
CA LYS A 28 -6.51 9.62 11.58
C LYS A 28 -5.81 9.08 10.34
N HIS A 29 -5.37 7.84 10.41
CA HIS A 29 -4.61 7.18 9.35
C HIS A 29 -4.93 5.68 9.33
N TYR A 30 -4.42 4.99 8.32
CA TYR A 30 -4.49 3.53 8.25
C TYR A 30 -3.10 2.93 8.38
N SER A 31 -3.00 1.81 9.08
CA SER A 31 -1.75 1.06 9.24
C SER A 31 -1.94 -0.39 8.78
N PHE A 32 -0.86 -1.03 8.34
CA PHE A 32 -0.80 -2.49 8.21
C PHE A 32 0.66 -2.94 8.39
N SER A 33 0.86 -4.21 8.73
CA SER A 33 2.21 -4.76 8.96
C SER A 33 2.55 -5.91 8.02
N VAL A 34 3.82 -6.01 7.66
CA VAL A 34 4.40 -7.10 6.88
C VAL A 34 5.67 -7.55 7.58
N GLY A 35 5.60 -8.68 8.30
CA GLY A 35 6.67 -9.08 9.22
C GLY A 35 6.87 -8.02 10.30
N ASP A 36 8.11 -7.59 10.50
CA ASP A 36 8.49 -6.59 11.51
C ASP A 36 8.39 -5.14 10.99
N ILE A 37 7.82 -4.93 9.81
CA ILE A 37 7.69 -3.61 9.18
C ILE A 37 6.24 -3.15 9.22
N THR A 38 5.99 -1.98 9.77
CA THR A 38 4.69 -1.30 9.74
C THR A 38 4.69 -0.23 8.66
N PHE A 39 3.62 -0.22 7.86
CA PHE A 39 3.32 0.81 6.89
C PHE A 39 2.17 1.65 7.43
N GLU A 40 2.32 2.96 7.41
CA GLU A 40 1.30 3.92 7.82
C GLU A 40 0.98 4.85 6.66
N ILE A 41 -0.31 4.95 6.33
CA ILE A 41 -0.83 5.77 5.25
C ILE A 41 -1.53 6.96 5.90
N TYR A 42 -0.84 8.10 5.92
CA TYR A 42 -1.36 9.35 6.45
C TYR A 42 -2.04 10.18 5.36
N PRO A 43 -3.04 11.01 5.73
CA PRO A 43 -3.56 12.01 4.81
C PRO A 43 -2.46 13.03 4.45
N ALA A 44 -2.41 13.43 3.18
CA ALA A 44 -1.41 14.39 2.70
C ALA A 44 -1.57 15.76 3.38
N LYS A 45 -0.50 16.26 4.00
CA LYS A 45 -0.45 17.63 4.52
C LYS A 45 -0.19 18.59 3.36
N ASN A 46 -1.04 19.60 3.18
CA ASN A 46 -0.94 20.60 2.10
C ASN A 46 -0.94 20.01 0.67
N GLY A 47 -1.51 18.82 0.48
CA GLY A 47 -1.61 18.16 -0.82
C GLY A 47 -0.30 17.56 -1.35
N ALA A 48 0.79 17.61 -0.58
CA ALA A 48 2.04 16.95 -0.94
C ALA A 48 1.94 15.45 -0.61
N VAL A 49 2.00 14.63 -1.65
CA VAL A 49 2.04 13.16 -1.56
C VAL A 49 3.47 12.65 -1.65
N SER A 50 3.73 11.48 -1.07
CA SER A 50 5.02 10.81 -1.22
C SER A 50 5.28 10.38 -2.67
N ARG A 51 6.54 10.08 -2.98
CA ARG A 51 6.96 9.52 -4.28
C ARG A 51 7.93 8.37 -4.05
N ILE A 52 7.43 7.29 -3.46
CA ILE A 52 8.25 6.11 -3.18
C ILE A 52 8.02 5.00 -4.21
N ARG A 53 9.02 4.12 -4.34
CA ARG A 53 8.88 2.83 -5.00
C ARG A 53 9.21 1.73 -4.01
N LEU A 54 8.28 0.80 -3.80
CA LEU A 54 8.44 -0.36 -2.92
C LEU A 54 8.51 -1.63 -3.76
N GLY A 55 9.61 -2.38 -3.64
CA GLY A 55 9.77 -3.69 -4.26
C GLY A 55 9.25 -4.79 -3.35
N ILE A 56 8.25 -5.53 -3.79
CA ILE A 56 7.62 -6.62 -3.04
C ILE A 56 7.88 -7.93 -3.79
N LYS A 57 8.55 -8.84 -3.10
CA LYS A 57 8.70 -10.23 -3.54
C LYS A 57 7.44 -11.00 -3.16
N VAL A 58 6.79 -11.61 -4.15
CA VAL A 58 5.51 -12.31 -4.03
C VAL A 58 5.73 -13.80 -4.23
N SER A 59 5.39 -14.61 -3.23
CA SER A 59 5.43 -16.07 -3.34
C SER A 59 4.25 -16.58 -4.16
N ALA A 60 4.37 -17.79 -4.73
CA ALA A 60 3.28 -18.43 -5.45
C ALA A 60 2.02 -18.68 -4.60
N SER A 61 2.14 -18.71 -3.26
CA SER A 61 1.04 -18.89 -2.31
C SER A 61 0.35 -17.58 -1.89
N SER A 62 0.91 -16.42 -2.25
CA SER A 62 0.35 -15.12 -1.88
C SER A 62 -0.81 -14.73 -2.79
N LYS A 63 -1.88 -14.13 -2.25
CA LYS A 63 -2.99 -13.57 -3.05
C LYS A 63 -2.51 -12.48 -4.02
N LEU A 64 -1.40 -11.80 -3.71
CA LEU A 64 -0.78 -10.82 -4.60
C LEU A 64 -0.31 -11.42 -5.94
N VAL A 65 -0.17 -12.75 -6.02
CA VAL A 65 0.21 -13.44 -7.26
C VAL A 65 -0.87 -13.29 -8.35
N GLU A 66 -2.13 -13.09 -7.96
CA GLU A 66 -3.24 -12.86 -8.90
C GLU A 66 -3.05 -11.55 -9.67
N PHE A 67 -2.48 -10.52 -9.02
CA PHE A 67 -2.18 -9.25 -9.67
C PHE A 67 -1.05 -9.38 -10.70
N LEU A 68 -0.08 -10.27 -10.46
CA LEU A 68 1.00 -10.57 -11.42
C LEU A 68 0.46 -11.30 -12.66
N GLY A 69 -0.54 -12.17 -12.50
CA GLY A 69 -1.02 -13.01 -13.59
C GLY A 69 0.11 -13.88 -14.18
N ALA A 70 0.27 -13.82 -15.50
CA ALA A 70 1.34 -14.52 -16.21
C ALA A 70 2.69 -13.76 -16.23
N GLU A 71 2.75 -12.55 -15.68
CA GLU A 71 3.96 -11.74 -15.67
C GLU A 71 4.88 -12.09 -14.48
N GLU A 72 6.20 -12.04 -14.69
CA GLU A 72 7.20 -12.18 -13.62
C GLU A 72 7.31 -10.93 -12.73
N ARG A 73 6.92 -9.77 -13.29
CA ARG A 73 7.02 -8.47 -12.64
C ARG A 73 5.91 -7.55 -13.12
N LYS A 74 5.28 -6.83 -12.18
CA LYS A 74 4.27 -5.82 -12.49
C LYS A 74 4.43 -4.57 -11.65
N LEU A 75 4.13 -3.42 -12.24
CA LEU A 75 4.09 -2.13 -11.55
C LEU A 75 2.63 -1.74 -11.28
N LEU A 76 2.31 -1.51 -10.02
CA LEU A 76 1.06 -0.93 -9.59
C LEU A 76 1.33 0.48 -9.09
N ARG A 77 0.38 1.39 -9.33
CA ARG A 77 0.41 2.74 -8.79
C ARG A 77 -0.73 2.89 -7.82
N ASP A 78 -0.43 3.36 -6.62
CA ASP A 78 -1.47 3.74 -5.66
C ASP A 78 -2.15 5.06 -6.11
N PRO A 79 -3.26 5.46 -5.47
CA PRO A 79 -3.98 6.69 -5.81
C PRO A 79 -3.15 7.98 -5.69
N ASP A 80 -2.12 7.96 -4.85
CA ASP A 80 -1.23 9.08 -4.59
C ASP A 80 0.05 9.05 -5.46
N GLY A 81 0.18 8.05 -6.33
CA GLY A 81 1.24 7.93 -7.32
C GLY A 81 2.51 7.21 -6.84
N ASN A 82 2.52 6.66 -5.63
CA ASN A 82 3.56 5.73 -5.19
C ASN A 82 3.52 4.47 -6.06
N VAL A 83 4.68 3.83 -6.22
CA VAL A 83 4.80 2.65 -7.07
C VAL A 83 5.05 1.41 -6.22
N LEU A 84 4.18 0.42 -6.35
CA LEU A 84 4.43 -0.93 -5.87
C LEU A 84 4.94 -1.76 -7.04
N GLU A 85 6.11 -2.35 -6.86
CA GLU A 85 6.70 -3.26 -7.82
C GLU A 85 6.60 -4.68 -7.29
N LEU A 86 5.72 -5.47 -7.89
CA LEU A 86 5.55 -6.88 -7.58
C LEU A 86 6.54 -7.69 -8.41
N ARG A 87 7.22 -8.66 -7.79
CA ARG A 87 8.08 -9.64 -8.47
C ARG A 87 7.82 -11.03 -7.92
N ARG A 88 7.60 -12.00 -8.80
CA ARG A 88 7.54 -13.42 -8.42
C ARG A 88 8.92 -13.88 -7.92
N PHE A 89 8.95 -14.78 -6.95
CA PHE A 89 10.17 -15.44 -6.48
C PHE A 89 9.91 -16.87 -6.03
#